data_AF-M6EHG1-F1
#
_entry.id   AF-M6EHG1-F1
#
_cell.length_a   1.000
_cell.length_b   1.000
_cell.length_c   1.000
_cell.angle_alpha   90.00
_cell.angle_beta   90.00
_cell.angle_gamma   90.00
#
_symmetry.space_group_name_H-M   'P 1'
#
loop_
_entity.id
_entity.type
_entity.pdbx_description
1 polymer ?
#
loop_
_entity_poly.entity_id
_entity_poly.type
_entity_poly.pdbx_seq_one_letter_code
_entity_poly.pdbx_strand_id
1 'polypeptide(L)'
;MNFPELRRIQDFSVVHLNDSVRDTSLLQADVNLFILDSPKGNVIYSNSNQSIRYFHDDRIENYKQIYVLPNGKILFISSDNLLDLCYTYNATGNITFTPNCTKTNIGAYSIFEFKPDNGEVILLDHQKRLKKFNITDNSLTALNINPQPAEIFSLAYNNGFLGILENKGTKLTLFSEGNGRFNFTNSLEDFSFVTQKGIRYNSPQFLSIAVNSSGVIYTTCPSEDAIYSFDEDLRITDVYEFLPEIRPYKKIINPHKILISKRNEYLYVSNRSALEILKDSANNPSEDFQWILPVQSDSIENAFKNLVNSGGYDPNKSIFDQPGIKEIVQSWKGNL
;
A
#
# COMPACT_ATOMS: atom_id res chain seq x y z
N MET A 1 -4.73 -27.63 -4.97
CA MET A 1 -4.12 -26.30 -4.79
C MET A 1 -4.69 -25.65 -3.53
N ASN A 2 -3.80 -25.31 -2.59
CA ASN A 2 -4.11 -24.71 -1.30
C ASN A 2 -4.61 -23.29 -1.52
N PHE A 3 -5.68 -22.91 -0.82
CA PHE A 3 -6.20 -21.55 -0.82
C PHE A 3 -5.10 -20.61 -0.30
N PRO A 4 -4.87 -19.43 -0.89
CA PRO A 4 -3.95 -18.49 -0.30
C PRO A 4 -4.66 -17.84 0.87
N GLU A 5 -4.51 -18.45 2.05
CA GLU A 5 -4.54 -17.69 3.28
C GLU A 5 -3.62 -16.49 3.05
N LEU A 6 -4.10 -15.26 3.29
CA LEU A 6 -3.22 -14.10 3.43
C LEU A 6 -2.33 -14.36 4.65
N ARG A 7 -1.22 -15.06 4.44
CA ARG A 7 -0.26 -15.38 5.50
C ARG A 7 0.52 -14.14 5.87
N ARG A 8 0.74 -13.26 4.90
CA ARG A 8 1.42 -11.98 5.08
C ARG A 8 1.14 -11.04 3.91
N ILE A 9 0.84 -9.78 4.21
CA ILE A 9 0.94 -8.70 3.23
C ILE A 9 2.43 -8.37 3.09
N GLN A 10 3.04 -8.75 1.97
CA GLN A 10 4.43 -8.38 1.69
C GLN A 10 4.50 -6.90 1.30
N ASP A 11 3.63 -6.50 0.38
CA ASP A 11 3.48 -5.13 -0.05
C ASP A 11 2.11 -4.92 -0.72
N PHE A 12 1.72 -3.67 -0.93
CA PHE A 12 0.50 -3.36 -1.68
C PHE A 12 0.62 -2.05 -2.46
N SER A 13 -0.22 -1.92 -3.48
CA SER A 13 -0.36 -0.76 -4.34
C SER A 13 -1.83 -0.39 -4.46
N VAL A 14 -2.11 0.91 -4.41
CA VAL A 14 -3.43 1.50 -4.65
C VAL A 14 -3.27 2.42 -5.85
N VAL A 15 -4.12 2.24 -6.85
CA VAL A 15 -3.98 2.95 -8.12
C VAL A 15 -5.34 3.34 -8.65
N HIS A 16 -5.47 4.55 -9.18
CA HIS A 16 -6.58 4.88 -10.04
C HIS A 16 -6.19 4.55 -11.48
N LEU A 17 -6.79 3.50 -12.03
CA LEU A 17 -6.52 3.05 -13.39
C LEU A 17 -7.07 4.04 -14.42
N ASN A 18 -6.45 4.11 -15.60
CA ASN A 18 -6.94 4.89 -16.73
C ASN A 18 -8.17 4.23 -17.36
N ASP A 19 -9.06 5.02 -17.96
CA ASP A 19 -10.29 4.52 -18.63
C ASP A 19 -10.05 3.46 -19.71
N SER A 20 -8.82 3.38 -20.26
CA SER A 20 -8.45 2.34 -21.24
C SER A 20 -8.30 0.94 -20.62
N VAL A 21 -8.12 0.84 -19.31
CA VAL A 21 -7.96 -0.42 -18.56
C VAL A 21 -8.91 -0.53 -17.37
N ARG A 22 -9.54 0.57 -16.97
CA ARG A 22 -10.49 0.68 -15.88
C ARG A 22 -11.89 0.34 -16.36
N ASP A 23 -12.68 -0.28 -15.49
CA ASP A 23 -14.10 -0.49 -15.73
C ASP A 23 -14.85 0.85 -15.66
N THR A 24 -15.56 1.20 -16.73
CA THR A 24 -16.31 2.44 -16.84
C THR A 24 -17.52 2.52 -15.91
N SER A 25 -17.94 1.41 -15.30
CA SER A 25 -19.01 1.38 -14.29
C SER A 25 -18.56 1.88 -12.92
N LEU A 26 -17.24 1.96 -12.66
CA LEU A 26 -16.69 2.45 -11.40
C LEU A 26 -16.81 3.97 -11.26
N LEU A 27 -17.20 4.46 -10.07
CA LEU A 27 -17.33 5.88 -9.77
C LEU A 27 -16.00 6.59 -9.92
N GLN A 28 -15.94 7.86 -10.34
CA GLN A 28 -14.65 8.53 -10.59
C GLN A 28 -13.64 8.50 -9.42
N ALA A 29 -14.12 8.46 -8.17
CA ALA A 29 -13.27 8.38 -6.98
C ALA A 29 -12.71 6.97 -6.71
N ASP A 30 -13.24 5.95 -7.40
CA ASP A 30 -12.90 4.55 -7.19
C ASP A 30 -11.47 4.23 -7.65
N VAL A 31 -10.74 3.49 -6.82
CA VAL A 31 -9.37 3.01 -7.04
C VAL A 31 -9.29 1.49 -7.03
N ASN A 32 -8.22 0.95 -7.60
CA ASN A 32 -7.93 -0.47 -7.60
C ASN A 32 -6.85 -0.78 -6.56
N LEU A 33 -7.04 -1.88 -5.84
CA LEU A 33 -6.13 -2.40 -4.85
C LEU A 33 -5.40 -3.62 -5.40
N PHE A 34 -4.09 -3.71 -5.14
CA PHE A 34 -3.24 -4.84 -5.46
C PHE A 34 -2.38 -5.17 -4.25
N ILE A 35 -2.46 -6.39 -3.74
CA ILE A 35 -1.72 -6.88 -2.58
C ILE A 35 -0.81 -8.01 -3.06
N LEU A 36 0.48 -7.86 -2.78
CA LEU A 36 1.49 -8.88 -3.01
C LEU A 36 1.54 -9.83 -1.80
N ASP A 37 1.15 -11.08 -2.02
CA ASP A 37 1.39 -12.21 -1.11
C ASP A 37 2.56 -13.04 -1.69
N SER A 38 3.76 -12.48 -1.53
CA SER A 38 4.96 -12.98 -2.21
C SER A 38 5.44 -14.37 -1.79
N PRO A 39 5.30 -14.85 -0.53
CA PRO A 39 5.75 -16.20 -0.15
C PRO A 39 5.08 -17.35 -0.91
N LYS A 40 4.04 -17.04 -1.70
CA LYS A 40 3.31 -17.99 -2.54
C LYS A 40 3.19 -17.53 -3.99
N GLY A 41 3.88 -16.47 -4.37
CA GLY A 41 3.82 -15.92 -5.71
C GLY A 41 2.43 -15.41 -6.10
N ASN A 42 1.68 -14.84 -5.14
CA ASN A 42 0.30 -14.42 -5.35
C ASN A 42 0.18 -12.90 -5.43
N VAL A 43 -0.77 -12.43 -6.26
CA VAL A 43 -1.31 -11.07 -6.20
C VAL A 43 -2.82 -11.17 -5.98
N ILE A 44 -3.29 -10.52 -4.92
CA ILE A 44 -4.71 -10.36 -4.63
C ILE A 44 -5.10 -8.96 -5.08
N TYR A 45 -6.13 -8.83 -5.91
CA TYR A 45 -6.44 -7.53 -6.51
C TYR A 45 -7.93 -7.32 -6.74
N SER A 46 -8.37 -6.06 -6.72
CA SER A 46 -9.73 -5.70 -7.09
C SER A 46 -9.87 -5.69 -8.63
N ASN A 47 -10.79 -6.48 -9.16
CA ASN A 47 -11.09 -6.51 -10.58
C ASN A 47 -12.06 -5.38 -11.00
N SER A 48 -12.43 -5.39 -12.28
CA SER A 48 -13.35 -4.43 -12.92
C SER A 48 -14.68 -4.25 -12.16
N ASN A 49 -15.23 -5.34 -11.62
CA ASN A 49 -16.53 -5.35 -10.94
C ASN A 49 -16.40 -5.14 -9.41
N GLN A 50 -15.31 -4.52 -8.95
CA GLN A 50 -14.98 -4.33 -7.52
C GLN A 50 -14.85 -5.62 -6.69
N SER A 51 -14.85 -6.80 -7.32
CA SER A 51 -14.65 -8.08 -6.65
C SER A 51 -13.16 -8.38 -6.50
N ILE A 52 -12.80 -9.10 -5.44
CA ILE A 52 -11.42 -9.52 -5.22
C ILE A 52 -11.11 -10.76 -6.06
N ARG A 53 -10.01 -10.70 -6.82
CA ARG A 53 -9.44 -11.79 -7.61
C ARG A 53 -8.05 -12.16 -7.12
N TYR A 54 -7.62 -13.34 -7.54
CA TYR A 54 -6.31 -13.90 -7.26
C TYR A 54 -5.58 -14.19 -8.56
N PHE A 55 -4.34 -13.77 -8.62
CA PHE A 55 -3.37 -14.14 -9.65
C PHE A 55 -2.24 -14.89 -8.97
N HIS A 56 -1.78 -15.99 -9.57
CA HIS A 56 -0.70 -16.81 -9.05
C HIS A 56 0.34 -17.08 -10.14
N ASP A 57 1.61 -16.92 -9.79
CA ASP A 57 2.74 -17.19 -10.66
C ASP A 57 3.99 -17.52 -9.82
N ASP A 58 4.55 -18.72 -10.01
CA ASP A 58 5.76 -19.14 -9.28
C ASP A 58 6.96 -18.20 -9.51
N ARG A 59 6.98 -17.48 -10.64
CA ARG A 59 8.06 -16.54 -10.96
C ARG A 59 8.12 -15.33 -10.03
N ILE A 60 7.01 -15.00 -9.37
CA ILE A 60 6.94 -13.86 -8.44
C ILE A 60 7.05 -14.29 -6.97
N GLU A 61 7.42 -15.55 -6.70
CA GLU A 61 7.67 -16.02 -5.35
C GLU A 61 8.81 -15.21 -4.69
N ASN A 62 8.59 -14.80 -3.44
CA ASN A 62 9.51 -14.01 -2.62
C ASN A 62 9.86 -12.63 -3.21
N TYR A 63 9.04 -12.10 -4.13
CA TYR A 63 9.16 -10.71 -4.56
C TYR A 63 8.94 -9.76 -3.38
N LYS A 64 9.56 -8.58 -3.43
CA LYS A 64 9.71 -7.69 -2.27
C LYS A 64 8.69 -6.57 -2.24
N GLN A 65 8.29 -6.08 -3.41
CA GLN A 65 7.43 -4.92 -3.55
C GLN A 65 6.66 -4.96 -4.87
N ILE A 66 5.45 -4.40 -4.87
CA ILE A 66 4.58 -4.20 -6.03
C ILE A 66 4.24 -2.71 -6.18
N TYR A 67 4.21 -2.22 -7.41
CA TYR A 67 3.68 -0.90 -7.74
C TYR A 67 2.94 -0.96 -9.08
N VAL A 68 1.70 -0.47 -9.12
CA VAL A 68 0.86 -0.51 -10.32
C VAL A 68 0.64 0.90 -10.85
N LEU A 69 0.86 1.09 -12.15
CA LEU A 69 0.64 2.37 -12.81
C LEU A 69 -0.80 2.51 -13.34
N PRO A 70 -1.27 3.75 -13.55
CA PRO A 70 -2.59 4.03 -14.12
C PRO A 70 -2.85 3.32 -15.45
N ASN A 71 -1.82 3.13 -16.27
CA ASN A 71 -1.94 2.40 -17.54
C ASN A 71 -2.02 0.86 -17.39
N GLY A 72 -2.05 0.34 -16.16
CA GLY A 72 -2.10 -1.09 -15.87
C GLY A 72 -0.74 -1.81 -15.88
N LYS A 73 0.38 -1.13 -16.16
CA LYS A 73 1.71 -1.74 -16.01
C LYS A 73 1.98 -2.03 -14.54
N ILE A 74 2.49 -3.23 -14.26
CA ILE A 74 2.84 -3.67 -12.90
C ILE A 74 4.35 -3.77 -12.82
N LEU A 75 4.91 -3.05 -11.84
CA LEU A 75 6.32 -3.09 -11.47
C LEU A 75 6.45 -3.97 -10.23
N PHE A 76 7.42 -4.87 -10.26
CA PHE A 76 7.86 -5.56 -9.07
C PHE A 76 9.33 -5.30 -8.79
N ILE A 77 9.69 -5.36 -7.50
CA ILE A 77 11.06 -5.68 -7.09
C ILE A 77 11.13 -7.16 -6.81
N SER A 78 11.94 -7.87 -7.59
CA SER A 78 12.13 -9.30 -7.43
C SER A 78 12.99 -9.64 -6.20
N SER A 79 13.09 -10.93 -5.86
CA SER A 79 13.88 -11.41 -4.72
C SER A 79 15.38 -11.05 -4.83
N ASP A 80 15.92 -11.03 -6.04
CA ASP A 80 17.27 -10.58 -6.42
C ASP A 80 17.43 -9.04 -6.52
N ASN A 81 16.41 -8.27 -6.12
CA ASN A 81 16.37 -6.80 -6.14
C ASN A 81 16.46 -6.17 -7.54
N LEU A 82 15.96 -6.84 -8.58
CA LEU A 82 15.85 -6.31 -9.94
C LEU A 82 14.41 -5.88 -10.23
N LEU A 83 14.24 -4.90 -11.12
CA LEU A 83 12.90 -4.53 -11.59
C LEU A 83 12.37 -5.56 -12.59
N ASP A 84 11.17 -6.05 -12.33
CA ASP A 84 10.38 -6.87 -13.25
C ASP A 84 9.19 -6.04 -13.76
N LEU A 85 9.10 -5.91 -15.09
CA LEU A 85 8.09 -5.12 -15.82
C LEU A 85 7.20 -6.01 -16.71
N CYS A 86 7.25 -7.33 -16.51
CA CYS A 86 6.65 -8.31 -17.42
C CYS A 86 5.14 -8.50 -17.24
N TYR A 87 4.55 -7.86 -16.23
CA TYR A 87 3.16 -8.06 -15.87
C TYR A 87 2.32 -6.81 -16.18
N THR A 88 1.09 -7.06 -16.64
CA THR A 88 0.11 -6.01 -16.93
C THR A 88 -1.26 -6.41 -16.41
N TYR A 89 -1.96 -5.47 -15.79
CA TYR A 89 -3.40 -5.51 -15.62
C TYR A 89 -4.08 -4.96 -16.88
N ASN A 90 -5.12 -5.64 -17.38
CA ASN A 90 -5.80 -5.28 -18.62
C ASN A 90 -7.27 -4.92 -18.40
N ALA A 91 -7.92 -4.41 -19.45
CA ALA A 91 -9.33 -4.01 -19.44
C ALA A 91 -10.32 -5.15 -19.14
N THR A 92 -9.90 -6.42 -19.31
CA THR A 92 -10.75 -7.58 -18.91
C THR A 92 -10.70 -7.85 -17.41
N GLY A 93 -9.98 -7.02 -16.65
CA GLY A 93 -9.85 -7.15 -15.20
C GLY A 93 -8.90 -8.27 -14.78
N ASN A 94 -7.91 -8.62 -15.61
CA ASN A 94 -6.97 -9.72 -15.37
C ASN A 94 -5.52 -9.25 -15.40
N ILE A 95 -4.69 -9.86 -14.54
CA ILE A 95 -3.23 -9.76 -14.62
C ILE A 95 -2.70 -10.80 -15.60
N THR A 96 -1.83 -10.39 -16.51
CA THR A 96 -1.20 -11.25 -17.51
C THR A 96 0.30 -11.08 -17.56
N PHE A 97 1.03 -12.17 -17.78
CA PHE A 97 2.46 -12.14 -18.06
C PHE A 97 2.73 -11.96 -19.57
N THR A 98 3.70 -11.13 -19.92
CA THR A 98 4.14 -10.90 -21.30
C THR A 98 5.08 -12.02 -21.76
N PRO A 99 4.73 -12.84 -22.78
CA PRO A 99 5.58 -13.94 -23.23
C PRO A 99 7.00 -13.50 -23.60
N ASN A 100 8.00 -14.32 -23.25
CA ASN A 100 9.43 -14.07 -23.47
C ASN A 100 10.00 -12.79 -22.82
N CYS A 101 9.23 -12.13 -21.96
CA CYS A 101 9.74 -11.02 -21.19
C CYS A 101 10.70 -11.51 -20.10
N THR A 102 11.79 -10.80 -19.92
CA THR A 102 12.75 -11.01 -18.85
C THR A 102 12.83 -9.77 -17.98
N LYS A 103 13.18 -9.95 -16.70
CA LYS A 103 13.46 -8.83 -15.79
C LYS A 103 14.51 -7.90 -16.38
N THR A 104 14.46 -6.65 -15.96
CA THR A 104 15.48 -5.65 -16.33
C THR A 104 16.77 -5.88 -15.55
N ASN A 105 17.86 -5.24 -15.99
CA ASN A 105 19.11 -5.16 -15.22
C ASN A 105 19.12 -3.99 -14.21
N ILE A 106 17.98 -3.36 -13.96
CA ILE A 106 17.88 -2.19 -13.08
C ILE A 106 17.65 -2.68 -11.66
N GLY A 107 18.64 -2.43 -10.78
CA GLY A 107 18.58 -2.78 -9.38
C GLY A 107 17.87 -1.72 -8.53
N ALA A 108 16.92 -2.14 -7.69
CA ALA A 108 16.22 -1.26 -6.75
C ALA A 108 15.97 -1.95 -5.39
N TYR A 109 16.08 -1.18 -4.30
CA TYR A 109 15.60 -1.57 -2.97
C TYR A 109 14.14 -1.18 -2.75
N SER A 110 13.70 -0.08 -3.35
CA SER A 110 12.32 0.39 -3.22
C SER A 110 11.85 1.16 -4.46
N ILE A 111 10.56 1.07 -4.75
CA ILE A 111 9.80 1.86 -5.73
C ILE A 111 8.88 2.79 -4.95
N PHE A 112 8.85 4.05 -5.37
CA PHE A 112 7.95 5.07 -4.84
C PHE A 112 7.21 5.76 -5.98
N GLU A 113 5.96 6.10 -5.72
CA GLU A 113 5.12 6.83 -6.67
C GLU A 113 5.73 8.20 -7.01
N PHE A 114 5.83 8.52 -8.30
CA PHE A 114 6.29 9.83 -8.76
C PHE A 114 5.77 10.14 -10.16
N LYS A 115 4.78 11.02 -10.29
CA LYS A 115 4.18 11.40 -11.59
C LYS A 115 3.79 10.18 -12.45
N PRO A 116 2.94 9.28 -11.92
CA PRO A 116 2.62 8.01 -12.57
C PRO A 116 1.95 8.14 -13.94
N ASP A 117 1.22 9.23 -14.19
CA ASP A 117 0.61 9.52 -15.50
C ASP A 117 1.65 9.69 -16.62
N ASN A 118 2.88 10.06 -16.27
CA ASN A 118 4.01 10.15 -17.21
C ASN A 118 4.82 8.85 -17.32
N GLY A 119 4.39 7.78 -16.66
CA GLY A 119 5.16 6.54 -16.56
C GLY A 119 6.45 6.70 -15.75
N GLU A 120 6.52 7.69 -14.86
CA GLU A 120 7.67 7.94 -14.00
C GLU A 120 7.47 7.30 -12.62
N VAL A 121 8.58 6.89 -11.99
CA VAL A 121 8.65 6.47 -10.58
C VAL A 121 9.98 6.91 -9.98
N ILE A 122 10.04 7.01 -8.65
CA ILE A 122 11.32 7.14 -7.93
C ILE A 122 11.76 5.75 -7.47
N LEU A 123 13.03 5.43 -7.71
CA LEU A 123 13.68 4.23 -7.20
C LEU A 123 14.72 4.61 -6.14
N LEU A 124 14.84 3.79 -5.10
CA LEU A 124 16.03 3.74 -4.26
C LEU A 124 16.96 2.67 -4.85
N ASP A 125 18.09 3.07 -5.44
CA ASP A 125 19.04 2.14 -6.04
C ASP A 125 19.85 1.35 -4.99
N HIS A 126 20.64 0.38 -5.44
CA HIS A 126 21.48 -0.43 -4.53
C HIS A 126 22.61 0.37 -3.84
N GLN A 127 22.91 1.56 -4.34
CA GLN A 127 23.82 2.50 -3.70
C GLN A 127 23.08 3.46 -2.75
N LYS A 128 21.81 3.17 -2.44
CA LYS A 128 20.92 3.98 -1.60
C LYS A 128 20.74 5.41 -2.10
N ARG A 129 20.72 5.61 -3.43
CA ARG A 129 20.48 6.91 -4.06
C ARG A 129 19.11 6.95 -4.71
N LEU A 130 18.48 8.12 -4.70
CA LEU A 130 17.23 8.35 -5.39
C LEU A 130 17.47 8.51 -6.90
N LYS A 131 16.77 7.70 -7.68
CA LYS A 131 16.76 7.75 -9.14
C LYS A 131 15.34 7.98 -9.64
N LYS A 132 15.21 8.79 -10.69
CA LYS A 132 13.98 8.86 -11.48
C LYS A 132 14.07 7.82 -12.59
N PHE A 133 13.10 6.93 -12.65
CA PHE A 133 12.97 5.91 -13.68
C PHE A 133 11.74 6.18 -14.54
N ASN A 134 11.89 6.17 -15.86
CA ASN A 134 10.77 6.22 -16.79
C ASN A 134 10.59 4.84 -17.44
N ILE A 135 9.39 4.28 -17.31
CA ILE A 135 9.07 2.91 -17.73
C ILE A 135 8.89 2.82 -19.25
N THR A 136 8.60 3.94 -19.93
CA THR A 136 8.33 3.96 -21.38
C THR A 136 9.61 3.75 -22.18
N ASP A 137 10.70 4.42 -21.78
CA ASP A 137 11.99 4.38 -22.46
C ASP A 137 13.09 3.66 -21.65
N ASN A 138 12.76 3.17 -20.45
CA ASN A 138 13.68 2.57 -19.49
C ASN A 138 14.84 3.48 -19.07
N SER A 139 14.67 4.81 -19.16
CA SER A 139 15.69 5.76 -18.75
C SER A 139 15.79 5.88 -17.24
N LEU A 140 17.03 5.95 -16.73
CA LEU A 140 17.34 6.08 -15.32
C LEU A 140 18.25 7.29 -15.09
N THR A 141 17.74 8.28 -14.36
CA THR A 141 18.46 9.53 -14.07
C THR A 141 18.52 9.79 -12.56
N ALA A 142 19.48 10.60 -12.11
CA ALA A 142 19.50 11.00 -10.70
C ALA A 142 18.30 11.91 -10.39
N LEU A 143 17.68 11.72 -9.22
CA LEU A 143 16.66 12.66 -8.77
C LEU A 143 17.32 14.01 -8.46
N ASN A 144 16.79 15.09 -9.06
CA ASN A 144 17.32 16.44 -8.85
C ASN A 144 16.83 17.00 -7.50
N ILE A 145 17.52 16.64 -6.42
CA ILE A 145 17.17 17.01 -5.04
C ILE A 145 18.35 17.68 -4.34
N ASN A 146 18.08 18.72 -3.55
CA ASN A 146 19.11 19.43 -2.80
C ASN A 146 18.62 19.97 -1.45
N PRO A 147 19.35 19.68 -0.34
CA PRO A 147 20.52 18.80 -0.27
C PRO A 147 20.13 17.34 -0.56
N GLN A 148 21.13 16.49 -0.81
CA GLN A 148 20.88 15.06 -0.97
C GLN A 148 20.53 14.46 0.40
N PRO A 149 19.39 13.76 0.54
CA PRO A 149 19.04 13.09 1.79
C PRO A 149 19.99 11.93 2.07
N ALA A 150 20.25 11.67 3.35
CA ALA A 150 21.08 10.59 3.85
C ALA A 150 20.21 9.45 4.40
N GLU A 151 20.68 8.21 4.26
CA GLU A 151 20.04 7.02 4.83
C GLU A 151 18.51 6.95 4.59
N ILE A 152 18.09 7.16 3.34
CA ILE A 152 16.67 7.14 2.94
C ILE A 152 16.03 5.81 3.36
N PHE A 153 14.95 5.92 4.13
CA PHE A 153 14.20 4.79 4.65
C PHE A 153 12.83 4.64 3.99
N SER A 154 12.10 5.73 3.84
CA SER A 154 10.81 5.80 3.15
C SER A 154 10.62 7.19 2.55
N LEU A 155 9.78 7.32 1.52
CA LEU A 155 9.42 8.63 0.98
C LEU A 155 8.02 8.59 0.37
N ALA A 156 7.41 9.78 0.26
CA ALA A 156 6.15 9.97 -0.44
C ALA A 156 6.15 11.31 -1.18
N TYR A 157 5.57 11.29 -2.38
CA TYR A 157 5.44 12.46 -3.24
C TYR A 157 3.98 12.71 -3.63
N ASN A 158 3.53 13.95 -3.45
CA ASN A 158 2.24 14.40 -3.95
C ASN A 158 2.24 15.89 -4.24
N ASN A 159 1.71 16.29 -5.40
CA ASN A 159 1.50 17.69 -5.78
C ASN A 159 2.70 18.63 -5.52
N GLY A 160 3.92 18.18 -5.80
CA GLY A 160 5.14 18.95 -5.56
C GLY A 160 5.72 18.86 -4.14
N PHE A 161 5.01 18.28 -3.18
CA PHE A 161 5.53 17.98 -1.85
C PHE A 161 6.22 16.61 -1.85
N LEU A 162 7.44 16.57 -1.32
CA LEU A 162 8.22 15.35 -1.14
C LEU A 162 8.65 15.24 0.33
N GLY A 163 8.08 14.28 1.04
CA GLY A 163 8.48 13.92 2.39
C GLY A 163 9.41 12.71 2.36
N ILE A 164 10.48 12.75 3.15
CA ILE A 164 11.47 11.68 3.26
C ILE A 164 11.70 11.35 4.72
N LEU A 165 11.55 10.07 5.06
CA LEU A 165 12.02 9.50 6.31
C LEU A 165 13.49 9.06 6.13
N GLU A 166 14.38 9.67 6.90
CA GLU A 166 15.82 9.44 6.92
C GLU A 166 16.23 8.71 8.21
N ASN A 167 17.45 8.19 8.25
CA ASN A 167 18.06 7.57 9.45
C ASN A 167 17.16 6.51 10.11
N LYS A 168 16.64 5.58 9.31
CA LYS A 168 15.67 4.55 9.76
C LYS A 168 14.37 5.12 10.35
N GLY A 169 13.99 6.32 9.92
CA GLY A 169 12.73 6.97 10.30
C GLY A 169 12.79 7.80 11.57
N THR A 170 13.98 8.09 12.10
CA THR A 170 14.15 9.01 13.23
C THR A 170 14.24 10.48 12.79
N LYS A 171 14.23 10.74 11.47
CA LYS A 171 14.25 12.07 10.89
C LYS A 171 13.22 12.16 9.76
N LEU A 172 12.42 13.22 9.77
CA LEU A 172 11.51 13.56 8.69
C LEU A 172 11.99 14.85 8.02
N THR A 173 12.22 14.81 6.71
CA THR A 173 12.67 15.96 5.92
C THR A 173 11.70 16.23 4.78
N LEU A 174 11.38 17.50 4.56
CA LEU A 174 10.48 17.97 3.52
C LEU A 174 11.22 18.74 2.43
N PHE A 175 10.75 18.51 1.20
CA PHE A 175 11.18 19.22 0.02
C PHE A 175 9.97 19.69 -0.78
N SER A 176 10.09 20.86 -1.39
CA SER A 176 9.15 21.38 -2.38
C SER A 176 9.75 21.31 -3.78
N GLU A 177 8.97 20.83 -4.75
CA GLU A 177 9.32 20.83 -6.16
C GLU A 177 9.13 22.22 -6.77
N GLY A 178 10.17 22.74 -7.42
CA GLY A 178 10.12 23.98 -8.18
C GLY A 178 11.22 24.02 -9.23
N ASN A 179 10.91 24.50 -10.43
CA ASN A 179 11.87 24.61 -11.55
C ASN A 179 12.58 23.28 -11.88
N GLY A 180 11.88 22.14 -11.78
CA GLY A 180 12.45 20.82 -12.06
C GLY A 180 13.44 20.31 -11.01
N ARG A 181 13.42 20.87 -9.80
CA ARG A 181 14.28 20.49 -8.66
C ARG A 181 13.47 20.41 -7.38
N PHE A 182 13.85 19.50 -6.50
CA PHE A 182 13.39 19.47 -5.10
C PHE A 182 14.32 20.30 -4.23
N ASN A 183 13.77 21.34 -3.62
CA ASN A 183 14.49 22.20 -2.68
C ASN A 183 14.02 21.90 -1.26
N PHE A 184 14.96 21.81 -0.33
CA PHE A 184 14.67 21.66 1.09
C PHE A 184 13.77 22.76 1.61
N THR A 185 12.81 22.35 2.44
CA THR A 185 11.86 23.25 3.09
C THR A 185 12.03 23.18 4.61
N ASN A 186 12.01 21.98 5.19
CA ASN A 186 12.03 21.79 6.65
C ASN A 186 12.52 20.39 7.04
N SER A 187 12.89 20.18 8.30
CA SER A 187 13.17 18.86 8.88
C SER A 187 12.90 18.79 10.38
N LEU A 188 12.53 17.61 10.87
CA LEU A 188 12.24 17.33 12.29
C LEU A 188 12.87 16.00 12.73
N GLU A 189 13.44 15.98 13.94
CA GLU A 189 14.06 14.80 14.58
C GLU A 189 13.51 14.51 15.99
N ASP A 190 12.70 15.42 16.56
CA ASP A 190 12.01 15.24 17.85
C ASP A 190 10.51 15.16 17.60
N PHE A 191 9.92 14.00 17.90
CA PHE A 191 8.51 13.71 17.67
C PHE A 191 7.69 13.71 18.97
N SER A 192 8.14 14.49 19.96
CA SER A 192 7.41 14.71 21.21
C SER A 192 6.13 15.49 20.97
N PHE A 193 5.00 14.95 21.40
CA PHE A 193 3.69 15.58 21.30
C PHE A 193 2.89 15.41 22.58
N VAL A 194 2.15 16.46 22.96
CA VAL A 194 1.23 16.41 24.09
C VAL A 194 -0.13 16.88 23.60
N THR A 195 -1.11 15.99 23.66
CA THR A 195 -2.50 16.33 23.31
C THR A 195 -3.06 17.38 24.26
N GLN A 196 -4.15 18.03 23.85
CA GLN A 196 -4.90 18.93 24.74
C GLN A 196 -5.36 18.27 26.04
N LYS A 197 -5.55 16.94 26.03
CA LYS A 197 -5.93 16.14 27.20
C LYS A 197 -4.74 15.72 28.07
N GLY A 198 -3.51 16.13 27.73
CA GLY A 198 -2.29 15.83 28.49
C GLY A 198 -1.67 14.47 28.21
N ILE A 199 -2.19 13.70 27.24
CA ILE A 199 -1.56 12.44 26.78
C ILE A 199 -0.28 12.79 26.05
N ARG A 200 0.83 12.17 26.44
CA ARG A 200 2.16 12.39 25.88
C ARG A 200 2.52 11.25 24.95
N TYR A 201 3.02 11.61 23.78
CA TYR A 201 3.55 10.71 22.78
C TYR A 201 5.01 11.09 22.50
N ASN A 202 5.84 10.09 22.20
CA ASN A 202 7.24 10.32 21.89
C ASN A 202 7.73 9.20 20.98
N SER A 203 7.37 9.32 19.69
CA SER A 203 7.73 8.33 18.69
C SER A 203 9.25 8.27 18.54
N PRO A 204 9.88 7.10 18.75
CA PRO A 204 11.30 6.94 18.54
C PRO A 204 11.66 6.83 17.05
N GLN A 205 10.71 6.40 16.21
CA GLN A 205 10.91 6.19 14.77
C GLN A 205 9.57 6.01 14.04
N PHE A 206 9.55 6.38 12.77
CA PHE A 206 8.45 6.06 11.85
C PHE A 206 8.86 5.04 10.78
N LEU A 207 7.92 4.21 10.31
CA LEU A 207 8.23 3.20 9.27
C LEU A 207 7.86 3.60 7.84
N SER A 208 6.83 4.42 7.67
CA SER A 208 6.31 4.79 6.38
C SER A 208 5.68 6.17 6.44
N ILE A 209 5.60 6.82 5.29
CA ILE A 209 5.13 8.18 5.11
C ILE A 209 4.15 8.25 3.94
N ALA A 210 3.11 9.07 4.07
CA ALA A 210 2.22 9.50 3.01
C ALA A 210 2.07 11.02 3.05
N VAL A 211 1.84 11.65 1.90
CA VAL A 211 1.65 13.11 1.78
C VAL A 211 0.41 13.39 0.94
N ASN A 212 -0.53 14.17 1.46
CA ASN A 212 -1.75 14.52 0.73
C ASN A 212 -1.51 15.65 -0.29
N SER A 213 -2.57 16.05 -1.00
CA SER A 213 -2.51 17.08 -2.04
C SER A 213 -2.20 18.50 -1.50
N SER A 214 -2.45 18.73 -0.20
CA SER A 214 -2.24 19.99 0.51
C SER A 214 -0.95 20.03 1.34
N GLY A 215 -0.09 19.00 1.27
CA GLY A 215 1.16 18.94 2.01
C GLY A 215 1.08 18.39 3.45
N VAL A 216 -0.09 17.96 3.92
CA VAL A 216 -0.24 17.24 5.20
C VAL A 216 0.45 15.90 5.09
N ILE A 217 1.23 15.56 6.11
CA ILE A 217 2.02 14.34 6.17
C ILE A 217 1.41 13.38 7.18
N TYR A 218 1.38 12.10 6.83
CA TYR A 218 0.99 11.01 7.72
C TYR A 218 2.13 10.01 7.85
N THR A 219 2.43 9.57 9.07
CA THR A 219 3.47 8.56 9.32
C THR A 219 3.00 7.45 10.24
N THR A 220 3.51 6.24 10.04
CA THR A 220 3.17 5.07 10.89
C THR A 220 4.17 4.91 12.03
N CYS A 221 3.69 4.83 13.27
CA CYS A 221 4.48 4.54 14.47
C CYS A 221 4.08 3.18 15.08
N PRO A 222 4.75 2.08 14.70
CA PRO A 222 4.39 0.77 15.21
C PRO A 222 4.72 0.53 16.69
N SER A 223 5.67 1.27 17.28
CA SER A 223 5.96 1.16 18.73
C SER A 223 4.84 1.70 19.60
N GLU A 224 4.04 2.62 19.06
CA GLU A 224 2.91 3.24 19.76
C GLU A 224 1.55 2.82 19.18
N ASP A 225 1.53 1.85 18.24
CA ASP A 225 0.29 1.41 17.58
C ASP A 225 -0.50 2.58 16.96
N ALA A 226 0.19 3.57 16.40
CA ALA A 226 -0.42 4.85 16.04
C ALA A 226 0.00 5.37 14.66
N ILE A 227 -0.76 6.34 14.16
CA ILE A 227 -0.42 7.16 13.00
C ILE A 227 -0.33 8.60 13.45
N TYR A 228 0.73 9.29 13.05
CA TYR A 228 0.92 10.70 13.32
C TYR A 228 0.53 11.51 12.09
N SER A 229 -0.12 12.65 12.29
CA SER A 229 -0.26 13.68 11.25
C SER A 229 0.57 14.91 11.56
N PHE A 230 1.11 15.52 10.50
CA PHE A 230 1.88 16.75 10.56
C PHE A 230 1.32 17.76 9.56
N ASP A 231 1.35 19.03 9.93
CA ASP A 231 1.17 20.13 8.97
C ASP A 231 2.41 20.34 8.09
N GLU A 232 2.33 21.29 7.15
CA GLU A 232 3.42 21.65 6.23
C GLU A 232 4.68 22.20 6.95
N ASP A 233 4.52 22.66 8.20
CA ASP A 233 5.59 23.16 9.05
C ASP A 233 6.20 22.06 9.94
N LEU A 234 5.84 20.79 9.71
CA LEU A 234 6.22 19.63 10.53
C LEU A 234 5.75 19.71 11.99
N ARG A 235 4.68 20.43 12.29
CA ARG A 235 4.06 20.36 13.62
C ARG A 235 3.11 19.18 13.68
N ILE A 236 3.23 18.39 14.74
CA ILE A 236 2.29 17.29 14.99
C ILE A 236 0.92 17.87 15.26
N THR A 237 -0.05 17.54 14.41
CA THR A 237 -1.43 18.02 14.52
C THR A 237 -2.30 17.03 15.28
N ASP A 238 -2.09 15.73 15.08
CA ASP A 238 -2.84 14.67 15.77
C ASP A 238 -2.06 13.34 15.79
N VAL A 239 -2.52 12.44 16.67
CA VAL A 239 -2.05 11.05 16.80
C VAL A 239 -3.26 10.12 16.85
N TYR A 240 -3.41 9.29 15.81
CA TYR A 240 -4.51 8.36 15.65
C TYR A 240 -4.12 6.97 16.18
N GLU A 241 -4.73 6.57 17.29
CA GLU A 241 -4.59 5.20 17.86
C GLU A 241 -5.79 4.31 17.50
N PHE A 242 -6.90 4.90 17.05
CA PHE A 242 -8.14 4.21 16.72
C PHE A 242 -8.69 4.71 15.39
N LEU A 243 -9.34 3.82 14.64
CA LEU A 243 -10.05 4.20 13.42
C LEU A 243 -11.35 4.94 13.83
N PRO A 244 -11.50 6.25 13.54
CA PRO A 244 -12.59 7.07 14.08
C PRO A 244 -13.99 6.69 13.58
N GLU A 245 -14.09 5.95 12.47
CA GLU A 245 -15.37 5.64 11.82
C GLU A 245 -15.86 4.20 12.02
N ILE A 246 -15.03 3.28 12.54
CA ILE A 246 -15.41 1.87 12.72
C ILE A 246 -15.91 1.67 14.15
N ARG A 247 -17.15 1.21 14.36
CA ARG A 247 -17.69 0.89 15.69
C ARG A 247 -17.84 -0.63 15.90
N PRO A 248 -17.39 -1.19 17.04
CA PRO A 248 -16.60 -0.54 18.09
C PRO A 248 -15.24 -0.07 17.55
N TYR A 249 -14.74 1.07 18.06
CA TYR A 249 -13.47 1.68 17.62
C TYR A 249 -12.37 0.63 17.57
N LYS A 250 -11.92 0.31 16.36
CA LYS A 250 -10.85 -0.66 16.17
C LYS A 250 -9.52 0.06 16.41
N LYS A 251 -8.73 -0.44 17.34
CA LYS A 251 -7.37 0.06 17.58
C LYS A 251 -6.51 -0.23 16.35
N ILE A 252 -5.71 0.74 15.94
CA ILE A 252 -4.61 0.53 15.00
C ILE A 252 -3.59 -0.38 15.70
N ILE A 253 -3.04 -1.37 15.01
CA ILE A 253 -2.07 -2.30 15.61
C ILE A 253 -0.88 -2.42 14.68
N ASN A 254 0.30 -2.08 15.20
CA ASN A 254 1.61 -2.25 14.58
C ASN A 254 1.65 -1.83 13.10
N PRO A 255 1.24 -0.58 12.75
CA PRO A 255 1.17 -0.13 11.37
C PRO A 255 2.57 -0.04 10.73
N HIS A 256 2.72 -0.59 9.53
CA HIS A 256 4.01 -0.72 8.81
C HIS A 256 4.11 0.16 7.58
N LYS A 257 3.11 0.12 6.70
CA LYS A 257 3.10 0.92 5.47
C LYS A 257 1.84 1.77 5.43
N ILE A 258 1.99 3.01 4.98
CA ILE A 258 0.88 3.93 4.72
C ILE A 258 0.99 4.45 3.28
N LEU A 259 -0.14 4.51 2.59
CA LEU A 259 -0.29 5.18 1.30
C LEU A 259 -1.52 6.09 1.36
N ILE A 260 -1.51 7.17 0.59
CA ILE A 260 -2.72 7.97 0.36
C ILE A 260 -3.10 7.89 -1.10
N SER A 261 -4.36 7.60 -1.37
CA SER A 261 -4.89 7.68 -2.74
C SER A 261 -5.08 9.13 -3.13
N LYS A 262 -4.53 9.53 -4.28
CA LYS A 262 -4.69 10.90 -4.80
C LYS A 262 -6.09 11.20 -5.35
N ARG A 263 -6.97 10.19 -5.41
CA ARG A 263 -8.34 10.34 -5.92
C ARG A 263 -9.37 10.43 -4.81
N ASN A 264 -9.34 9.46 -3.89
CA ASN A 264 -10.27 9.43 -2.77
C ASN A 264 -9.65 9.90 -1.46
N GLU A 265 -8.38 10.30 -1.44
CA GLU A 265 -7.68 10.84 -0.26
C GLU A 265 -7.78 9.97 1.02
N TYR A 266 -8.18 8.70 0.86
CA TYR A 266 -8.15 7.74 1.95
C TYR A 266 -6.71 7.31 2.21
N LEU A 267 -6.44 7.08 3.49
CA LEU A 267 -5.21 6.50 3.99
C LEU A 267 -5.34 4.99 4.03
N TYR A 268 -4.42 4.31 3.37
CA TYR A 268 -4.33 2.86 3.31
C TYR A 268 -3.17 2.42 4.18
N VAL A 269 -3.47 1.77 5.28
CA VAL A 269 -2.51 1.43 6.32
C VAL A 269 -2.43 -0.07 6.45
N SER A 270 -1.28 -0.65 6.14
CA SER A 270 -1.07 -2.06 6.36
C SER A 270 -0.23 -2.32 7.59
N ASN A 271 -0.52 -3.43 8.26
CA ASN A 271 0.45 -4.18 9.05
C ASN A 271 0.75 -5.50 8.32
N ARG A 272 1.42 -6.44 8.99
CA ARG A 272 1.78 -7.73 8.36
C ARG A 272 0.57 -8.58 7.95
N SER A 273 -0.60 -8.36 8.53
CA SER A 273 -1.75 -9.27 8.45
C SER A 273 -3.06 -8.60 8.06
N ALA A 274 -3.11 -7.28 8.05
CA ALA A 274 -4.31 -6.51 7.72
C ALA A 274 -3.95 -5.27 6.91
N LEU A 275 -4.86 -4.89 6.03
CA LEU A 275 -4.92 -3.58 5.39
C LEU A 275 -6.15 -2.87 5.96
N GLU A 276 -5.92 -1.77 6.64
CA GLU A 276 -6.93 -0.90 7.22
C GLU A 276 -7.04 0.36 6.35
N ILE A 277 -8.26 0.87 6.22
CA ILE A 277 -8.53 2.07 5.42
C ILE A 277 -9.08 3.12 6.36
N LEU A 278 -8.43 4.26 6.33
CA LEU A 278 -8.63 5.40 7.20
C LEU A 278 -9.09 6.57 6.37
N LYS A 279 -10.06 7.29 6.91
CA LYS A 279 -10.59 8.51 6.33
C LYS A 279 -10.29 9.66 7.27
N ASP A 280 -9.71 10.72 6.73
CA ASP A 280 -9.69 12.00 7.42
C ASP A 280 -10.98 12.75 7.06
N SER A 281 -11.92 12.76 8.01
CA SER A 281 -13.23 13.39 7.84
C SER A 281 -13.18 14.89 7.53
N ALA A 282 -12.09 15.59 7.88
CA ALA A 282 -11.91 17.00 7.54
C ALA A 282 -11.61 17.20 6.06
N ASN A 283 -10.97 16.21 5.42
CA ASN A 283 -10.48 16.29 4.05
C ASN A 283 -11.34 15.52 3.04
N ASN A 284 -12.18 14.56 3.47
CA ASN A 284 -13.08 13.84 2.57
C ASN A 284 -14.50 13.67 3.17
N PRO A 285 -15.56 14.21 2.53
CA PRO A 285 -16.95 14.09 3.02
C PRO A 285 -17.73 12.86 2.49
N SER A 286 -17.19 12.03 1.59
CA SER A 286 -17.93 10.90 0.98
C SER A 286 -18.17 9.74 1.97
N GLU A 287 -19.38 9.17 2.00
CA GLU A 287 -19.74 8.05 2.90
C GLU A 287 -19.57 6.66 2.27
N ASP A 288 -19.41 6.58 0.94
CA ASP A 288 -19.35 5.28 0.26
C ASP A 288 -17.96 4.66 0.29
N PHE A 289 -17.85 3.52 0.98
CA PHE A 289 -16.68 2.66 0.92
C PHE A 289 -16.75 1.78 -0.32
N GLN A 290 -15.80 1.99 -1.24
CA GLN A 290 -15.84 1.44 -2.59
C GLN A 290 -15.82 -0.10 -2.65
N TRP A 291 -14.97 -0.78 -1.87
CA TRP A 291 -14.88 -2.23 -1.96
C TRP A 291 -15.86 -2.85 -1.00
N ILE A 292 -16.79 -3.64 -1.53
CA ILE A 292 -17.59 -4.52 -0.69
C ILE A 292 -16.59 -5.48 -0.03
N LEU A 293 -16.36 -5.32 1.28
CA LEU A 293 -15.73 -6.36 2.09
C LEU A 293 -16.42 -7.65 1.69
N PRO A 294 -15.68 -8.69 1.26
CA PRO A 294 -16.32 -9.87 0.77
C PRO A 294 -17.41 -10.30 1.76
N VAL A 295 -18.68 -10.36 1.34
CA VAL A 295 -19.84 -10.91 2.12
C VAL A 295 -19.53 -12.33 2.65
N GLN A 296 -18.42 -12.88 2.15
CA GLN A 296 -17.70 -14.08 2.50
C GLN A 296 -17.15 -14.12 3.94
N SER A 297 -16.84 -12.99 4.60
CA SER A 297 -16.49 -13.01 6.04
C SER A 297 -17.65 -13.57 6.85
N ASP A 298 -18.87 -13.14 6.55
CA ASP A 298 -20.07 -13.56 7.24
C ASP A 298 -20.38 -15.03 6.94
N SER A 299 -20.09 -15.50 5.72
CA SER A 299 -20.30 -16.91 5.34
C SER A 299 -19.30 -17.84 6.03
N ILE A 300 -18.02 -17.49 6.10
CA ILE A 300 -17.01 -18.24 6.86
C ILE A 300 -17.28 -18.15 8.35
N GLU A 301 -17.60 -16.97 8.88
CA GLU A 301 -17.91 -16.74 10.28
C GLU A 301 -19.16 -17.52 10.70
N ASN A 302 -20.22 -17.52 9.88
CA ASN A 302 -21.42 -18.31 10.14
C ASN A 302 -21.16 -19.80 10.03
N ALA A 303 -20.39 -20.27 9.04
CA ALA A 303 -19.97 -21.67 8.95
C ALA A 303 -19.14 -22.08 10.18
N PHE A 304 -18.22 -21.23 10.63
CA PHE A 304 -17.42 -21.43 11.82
C PHE A 304 -18.27 -21.46 13.10
N LYS A 305 -19.16 -20.48 13.29
CA LYS A 305 -20.10 -20.46 14.41
C LYS A 305 -20.98 -21.71 14.42
N ASN A 306 -21.47 -22.14 13.26
CA ASN A 306 -22.27 -23.36 13.14
C ASN A 306 -21.46 -24.62 13.48
N LEU A 307 -20.21 -24.73 13.03
CA LEU A 307 -19.29 -25.81 13.40
C LEU A 307 -19.04 -25.87 14.92
N VAL A 308 -18.76 -24.72 15.53
CA VAL A 308 -18.51 -24.64 16.99
C VAL A 308 -19.80 -24.99 17.76
N ASN A 309 -20.93 -24.41 17.38
CA ASN A 309 -22.21 -24.62 18.06
C ASN A 309 -22.75 -26.05 17.90
N SER A 310 -22.42 -26.73 16.79
CA SER A 310 -22.78 -28.14 16.56
C SER A 310 -21.79 -29.15 17.16
N GLY A 311 -20.68 -28.68 17.73
CA GLY A 311 -19.59 -29.53 18.23
C GLY A 311 -18.76 -30.21 17.13
N GLY A 312 -18.94 -29.81 15.86
CA GLY A 312 -18.22 -30.36 14.71
C GLY A 312 -16.86 -29.71 14.43
N TYR A 313 -16.47 -28.69 15.20
CA TYR A 313 -15.17 -28.04 15.07
C TYR A 313 -14.03 -28.97 15.53
N ASP A 314 -13.07 -29.22 14.64
CA ASP A 314 -11.90 -30.04 14.93
C ASP A 314 -10.67 -29.14 15.17
N PRO A 315 -10.21 -28.97 16.41
CA PRO A 315 -9.10 -28.05 16.72
C PRO A 315 -7.76 -28.49 16.13
N ASN A 316 -7.65 -29.72 15.61
CA ASN A 316 -6.42 -30.22 14.99
C ASN A 316 -6.34 -29.93 13.49
N LYS A 317 -7.38 -29.31 12.89
CA LYS A 317 -7.41 -28.92 11.49
C LYS A 317 -7.26 -27.41 11.34
N SER A 318 -6.67 -26.97 10.21
CA SER A 318 -6.74 -25.56 9.82
C SER A 318 -8.21 -25.11 9.73
N ILE A 319 -8.49 -23.86 10.07
CA ILE A 319 -9.83 -23.27 9.95
C ILE A 319 -10.37 -23.38 8.52
N PHE A 320 -9.51 -23.34 7.51
CA PHE A 320 -9.89 -23.47 6.10
C PHE A 320 -10.10 -24.91 5.64
N ASP A 321 -9.69 -25.88 6.45
CA ASP A 321 -9.92 -27.31 6.21
C ASP A 321 -11.14 -27.84 6.98
N GLN A 322 -11.81 -27.00 7.76
CA GLN A 322 -13.05 -27.36 8.45
C GLN A 322 -14.17 -27.63 7.42
N PRO A 323 -15.06 -28.60 7.67
CA PRO A 323 -16.23 -28.85 6.84
C PRO A 323 -17.09 -27.59 6.66
N GLY A 324 -17.67 -27.36 5.48
CA GLY A 324 -18.44 -26.14 5.19
C GLY A 324 -17.56 -24.90 4.91
N ILE A 325 -16.56 -24.58 5.74
CA ILE A 325 -15.59 -23.52 5.43
C ILE A 325 -14.79 -23.91 4.18
N LYS A 326 -14.34 -25.16 4.10
CA LYS A 326 -13.64 -25.71 2.94
C LYS A 326 -14.48 -25.68 1.66
N GLU A 327 -15.79 -25.91 1.76
CA GLU A 327 -16.71 -25.89 0.61
C GLU A 327 -16.93 -24.47 0.10
N ILE A 328 -17.14 -23.50 1.00
CA ILE A 328 -17.17 -22.08 0.67
C ILE A 328 -15.87 -21.70 -0.06
N VAL A 329 -14.72 -22.07 0.52
CA VAL A 329 -13.39 -21.83 -0.04
C VAL A 329 -13.20 -22.51 -1.40
N GLN A 330 -13.76 -23.71 -1.62
CA GLN A 330 -13.72 -24.41 -2.90
C GLN A 330 -14.65 -23.80 -3.95
N SER A 331 -15.81 -23.29 -3.56
CA SER A 331 -16.73 -22.61 -4.48
C SER A 331 -16.10 -21.37 -5.11
N TRP A 332 -15.22 -20.68 -4.38
CA TRP A 332 -14.43 -19.57 -4.90
C TRP A 332 -13.43 -20.01 -5.99
N LYS A 333 -13.04 -21.29 -6.01
CA LYS A 333 -12.19 -21.87 -7.06
C LYS A 333 -12.95 -22.22 -8.33
N GLY A 334 -14.27 -22.40 -8.26
CA GLY A 334 -15.12 -22.80 -9.40
C GLY A 334 -15.54 -21.64 -10.30
N ASN A 335 -15.31 -20.39 -9.87
CA ASN A 335 -15.50 -19.17 -10.65
C ASN A 335 -14.17 -18.62 -11.24
N LEU A 336 -13.13 -19.47 -11.31
CA LEU A 336 -11.87 -19.20 -12.02
C LEU A 336 -11.97 -19.59 -13.50
#